data_AF-X0ZF70-F1
#
_entry.id   AF-X0ZF70-F1
#
_cell.length_a   1.000
_cell.length_b   1.000
_cell.length_c   1.000
_cell.angle_alpha   90.00
_cell.angle_beta   90.00
_cell.angle_gamma   90.00
#
_symmetry.space_group_name_H-M   'P 1'
#
loop_
_entity.id
_entity.type
_entity.pdbx_description
1 polymer ?
#
loop_
_entity_poly.entity_id
_entity_poly.type
_entity_poly.pdbx_seq_one_letter_code
_entity_poly.pdbx_strand_id
1 'polypeptide(L)'
;YRAGYSGSARYSSMFFNGDQMVDWTREDGLPSAILGSVSLGISGAGYIHSDIGGFTTLAYKKRSAELLMRWSEFAAFTQAMRSHEGNRPYRNVQISEDDTVINHLAKMTNVFVALKPYHQEISTEYQNKGYLLWYVVPASPESRPQS
;
A
#
# COMPACT_ATOMS: atom_id res chain seq x y z
N TYR A 1 -2.37 -11.11 -6.82
CA TYR A 1 -1.93 -10.95 -8.23
C TYR A 1 -1.52 -9.51 -8.47
N ARG A 2 -0.56 -9.25 -9.38
CA ARG A 2 -0.28 -7.88 -9.88
C ARG A 2 -0.97 -7.57 -11.20
N ALA A 3 -1.22 -8.58 -12.02
CA ALA A 3 -1.89 -8.46 -13.29
C ALA A 3 -3.39 -8.76 -13.13
N GLY A 4 -4.21 -8.13 -13.96
CA GLY A 4 -5.65 -8.34 -14.00
C GLY A 4 -6.28 -7.65 -15.21
N TYR A 5 -7.49 -8.10 -15.53
CA TYR A 5 -8.40 -7.53 -16.53
C TYR A 5 -9.85 -7.68 -16.05
N SER A 6 -10.82 -7.34 -16.89
CA SER A 6 -12.25 -7.53 -16.65
C SER A 6 -12.56 -8.91 -16.06
N GLY A 7 -13.26 -8.92 -14.92
CA GLY A 7 -13.64 -10.14 -14.20
C GLY A 7 -12.57 -10.72 -13.27
N SER A 8 -11.34 -10.19 -13.25
CA SER A 8 -10.27 -10.73 -12.38
C SER A 8 -10.58 -10.60 -10.90
N ALA A 9 -11.31 -9.57 -10.47
CA ALA A 9 -11.73 -9.38 -9.08
C ALA A 9 -12.57 -10.56 -8.54
N ARG A 10 -13.26 -11.32 -9.41
CA ARG A 10 -14.02 -12.51 -9.02
C ARG A 10 -13.13 -13.69 -8.62
N TYR A 11 -11.93 -13.78 -9.20
CA TYR A 11 -11.04 -14.94 -9.07
C TYR A 11 -9.79 -14.64 -8.22
N SER A 12 -9.43 -13.37 -8.08
CA SER A 12 -8.29 -12.92 -7.28
C SER A 12 -8.74 -12.63 -5.86
N SER A 13 -8.19 -13.36 -4.89
CA SER A 13 -8.44 -13.10 -3.47
C SER A 13 -7.79 -11.79 -2.99
N MET A 14 -6.70 -11.36 -3.62
CA MET A 14 -6.00 -10.12 -3.28
C MET A 14 -5.10 -9.66 -4.41
N PHE A 15 -5.08 -8.34 -4.64
CA PHE A 15 -4.14 -7.69 -5.53
C PHE A 15 -2.98 -7.05 -4.76
N PHE A 16 -1.86 -6.85 -5.45
CA PHE A 16 -0.82 -5.93 -5.02
C PHE A 16 -0.45 -5.01 -6.17
N ASN A 17 0.01 -3.80 -5.85
CA ASN A 17 0.26 -2.75 -6.84
C ASN A 17 1.45 -2.99 -7.78
N GLY A 18 2.14 -4.14 -7.72
CA GLY A 18 3.30 -4.42 -8.55
C GLY A 18 4.59 -3.80 -8.01
N ASP A 19 5.49 -3.47 -8.93
CA ASP A 19 6.92 -3.31 -8.65
C ASP A 19 7.32 -1.82 -8.55
N GLN A 20 6.79 -1.09 -7.56
CA GLN A 20 7.13 0.32 -7.37
C GLN A 20 8.65 0.56 -7.20
N MET A 21 9.13 1.71 -7.63
CA MET A 21 10.46 2.23 -7.32
C MET A 21 10.62 2.44 -5.82
N VAL A 22 11.86 2.26 -5.34
CA VAL A 22 12.25 2.55 -3.96
C VAL A 22 12.44 4.05 -3.71
N ASP A 23 11.42 4.86 -4.03
CA ASP A 23 11.46 6.32 -3.92
C ASP A 23 10.08 7.00 -3.70
N TRP A 24 10.09 8.32 -3.84
CA TRP A 24 8.98 9.25 -3.63
C TRP A 24 8.36 9.78 -4.93
N THR A 25 8.73 9.23 -6.08
CA THR A 25 8.26 9.75 -7.37
C THR A 25 6.77 9.56 -7.50
N ARG A 26 6.11 10.52 -8.15
CA ARG A 26 4.65 10.50 -8.30
C ARG A 26 4.20 9.35 -9.20
N GLU A 27 5.00 9.04 -10.21
CA GLU A 27 4.67 8.10 -11.27
C GLU A 27 4.90 6.65 -10.86
N ASP A 28 5.88 6.37 -9.99
CA ASP A 28 6.30 4.99 -9.69
C ASP A 28 6.77 4.74 -8.24
N GLY A 29 6.73 5.74 -7.36
CA GLY A 29 7.09 5.61 -5.94
C GLY A 29 5.90 5.32 -5.03
N LEU A 30 6.04 5.59 -3.73
CA LEU A 30 4.93 5.45 -2.76
C LEU A 30 3.60 6.11 -3.22
N PRO A 31 3.57 7.33 -3.80
CA PRO A 31 2.33 7.93 -4.27
C PRO A 31 1.58 7.11 -5.33
N SER A 32 2.29 6.41 -6.22
CA SER A 32 1.66 5.60 -7.26
C SER A 32 0.97 4.36 -6.67
N ALA A 33 1.50 3.81 -5.56
CA ALA A 33 0.87 2.71 -4.84
C ALA A 33 -0.49 3.12 -4.24
N ILE A 34 -0.59 4.33 -3.68
CA ILE A 34 -1.84 4.86 -3.14
C ILE A 34 -2.86 5.04 -4.28
N LEU A 35 -2.44 5.68 -5.38
CA LEU A 35 -3.30 5.89 -6.54
C LEU A 35 -3.78 4.56 -7.14
N GLY A 36 -2.87 3.60 -7.30
CA GLY A 36 -3.18 2.25 -7.78
C GLY A 36 -4.21 1.52 -6.92
N SER A 37 -4.07 1.61 -5.59
CA SER A 37 -5.04 1.03 -4.66
C SER A 37 -6.44 1.65 -4.82
N VAL A 38 -6.53 2.98 -4.94
CA VAL A 38 -7.81 3.66 -5.13
C VAL A 38 -8.44 3.29 -6.48
N SER A 39 -7.66 3.29 -7.56
CA SER A 39 -8.14 2.96 -8.91
C SER A 39 -8.61 1.51 -9.03
N LEU A 40 -7.87 0.56 -8.45
CA LEU A 40 -8.28 -0.85 -8.39
C LEU A 40 -9.52 -1.03 -7.52
N GLY A 41 -9.60 -0.30 -6.40
CA GLY A 41 -10.79 -0.24 -5.56
C GLY A 41 -12.02 0.10 -6.38
N ILE A 42 -12.01 1.26 -7.05
CA ILE A 42 -13.12 1.75 -7.89
C ILE A 42 -13.49 0.73 -8.99
N SER A 43 -12.51 -0.05 -9.44
CA SER A 43 -12.68 -1.12 -10.44
C SER A 43 -13.24 -2.44 -9.87
N GLY A 44 -13.58 -2.49 -8.58
CA GLY A 44 -14.22 -3.63 -7.91
C GLY A 44 -13.27 -4.57 -7.17
N ALA A 45 -11.98 -4.28 -7.10
CA ALA A 45 -11.02 -5.06 -6.32
C ALA A 45 -10.94 -4.50 -4.88
N GLY A 46 -11.52 -5.20 -3.90
CA GLY A 46 -11.54 -4.72 -2.51
C GLY A 46 -10.23 -4.93 -1.77
N TYR A 47 -9.60 -6.09 -1.93
CA TYR A 47 -8.38 -6.45 -1.20
C TYR A 47 -7.13 -6.10 -2.00
N ILE A 48 -6.46 -5.03 -1.60
CA ILE A 48 -5.27 -4.52 -2.26
C ILE A 48 -4.21 -4.16 -1.21
N HIS A 49 -2.94 -4.36 -1.55
CA HIS A 49 -1.79 -3.92 -0.76
C HIS A 49 -0.61 -3.54 -1.67
N SER A 50 0.53 -3.20 -1.08
CA SER A 50 1.78 -2.95 -1.81
C SER A 50 2.96 -3.50 -1.02
N ASP A 51 4.12 -3.60 -1.67
CA ASP A 51 5.37 -3.95 -0.99
C ASP A 51 5.79 -2.78 -0.09
N ILE A 52 5.86 -2.99 1.22
CA ILE A 52 6.33 -1.97 2.17
C ILE A 52 7.76 -1.58 1.80
N GLY A 53 7.94 -0.33 1.37
CA GLY A 53 9.22 0.24 0.94
C GLY A 53 9.51 0.09 -0.56
N GLY A 54 8.58 -0.43 -1.36
CA GLY A 54 8.75 -0.64 -2.81
C GLY A 54 9.64 -1.83 -3.15
N PHE A 55 9.92 -2.03 -4.43
CA PHE A 55 10.63 -3.21 -4.95
C PHE A 55 11.84 -2.84 -5.85
N THR A 56 11.61 -1.97 -6.83
CA THR A 56 12.54 -1.72 -7.93
C THR A 56 13.67 -0.80 -7.51
N THR A 57 14.88 -1.36 -7.45
CA THR A 57 16.13 -0.63 -7.19
C THR A 57 16.96 -0.53 -8.47
N LEU A 58 16.90 0.62 -9.13
CA LEU A 58 17.63 0.89 -10.36
C LEU A 58 18.48 2.16 -10.25
N ALA A 59 19.58 2.18 -11.01
CA ALA A 59 20.57 3.25 -11.01
C ALA A 59 21.06 3.63 -9.59
N TYR A 60 20.87 4.89 -9.21
CA TYR A 60 21.30 5.48 -7.94
C TYR A 60 20.23 5.42 -6.84
N LYS A 61 19.00 4.99 -7.16
CA LYS A 61 17.90 4.93 -6.18
C LYS A 61 18.17 3.82 -5.16
N LYS A 62 17.90 4.12 -3.90
CA LYS A 62 18.00 3.21 -2.76
C LYS A 62 16.88 3.53 -1.77
N ARG A 63 16.27 2.50 -1.21
CA ARG A 63 15.29 2.63 -0.14
C ARG A 63 15.95 3.21 1.10
N SER A 64 15.38 4.29 1.63
CA SER A 64 15.77 4.87 2.93
C SER A 64 14.91 4.29 4.07
N ALA A 65 15.41 4.41 5.30
CA ALA A 65 14.64 4.09 6.50
C ALA A 65 13.32 4.90 6.57
N GLU A 66 13.38 6.20 6.22
CA GLU A 66 12.20 7.07 6.16
C GLU A 66 11.16 6.53 5.18
N LEU A 67 11.56 6.17 3.96
CA LEU A 67 10.63 5.63 2.97
C LEU A 67 9.97 4.34 3.48
N LEU A 68 10.75 3.45 4.09
CA LEU A 68 10.23 2.19 4.64
C LEU A 68 9.22 2.44 5.77
N MET A 69 9.52 3.34 6.70
CA MET A 69 8.61 3.72 7.79
C MET A 69 7.31 4.34 7.25
N ARG A 70 7.42 5.30 6.32
CA ARG A 70 6.26 5.97 5.71
C ARG A 70 5.38 5.04 4.89
N TRP A 71 5.99 4.06 4.23
CA TRP A 71 5.23 3.01 3.56
C TRP A 71 4.54 2.07 4.55
N SER A 72 5.15 1.82 5.72
CA SER A 72 4.52 1.03 6.77
C SER A 72 3.33 1.74 7.42
N GLU A 73 3.38 3.06 7.56
CA GLU A 73 2.25 3.90 7.98
C GLU A 73 1.08 3.74 7.00
N PHE A 74 1.34 3.81 5.69
CA PHE A 74 0.33 3.53 4.66
C PHE A 74 -0.21 2.10 4.76
N ALA A 75 0.68 1.11 4.85
CA ALA A 75 0.29 -0.30 4.87
C ALA A 75 -0.57 -0.69 6.07
N ALA A 76 -0.40 -0.03 7.22
CA ALA A 76 -1.18 -0.29 8.43
C ALA A 76 -2.70 -0.04 8.26
N PHE A 77 -3.09 0.76 7.27
CA PHE A 77 -4.49 1.04 6.92
C PHE A 77 -4.93 0.35 5.62
N THR A 78 -4.14 -0.61 5.13
CA THR A 78 -4.50 -1.49 4.01
C THR A 78 -4.98 -2.85 4.51
N GLN A 79 -5.32 -3.75 3.58
CA GLN A 79 -5.84 -5.08 3.91
C GLN A 79 -4.75 -6.09 4.26
N ALA A 80 -3.48 -5.77 3.97
CA ALA A 80 -2.35 -6.61 4.32
C ALA A 80 -1.06 -5.78 4.46
N MET A 81 -0.32 -6.01 5.54
CA MET A 81 1.06 -5.55 5.67
C MET A 81 2.01 -6.65 5.18
N ARG A 82 2.79 -6.36 4.14
CA ARG A 82 3.81 -7.28 3.61
C ARG A 82 5.06 -6.52 3.17
N SER A 83 6.22 -6.93 3.68
CA SER A 83 7.52 -6.40 3.23
C SER A 83 8.03 -7.12 1.99
N HIS A 84 9.07 -6.54 1.37
CA HIS A 84 9.83 -7.17 0.31
C HIS A 84 11.28 -6.67 0.33
N GLU A 85 12.28 -7.55 0.25
CA GLU A 85 13.68 -7.13 0.28
C GLU A 85 14.08 -6.27 -0.93
N GLY A 86 13.45 -6.57 -2.07
CA GLY A 86 13.56 -5.88 -3.35
C GLY A 86 14.42 -6.69 -4.32
N ASN A 87 14.66 -6.15 -5.51
CA ASN A 87 15.50 -6.83 -6.50
C ASN A 87 17.02 -6.71 -6.21
N ARG A 88 17.42 -5.84 -5.27
CA ARG A 88 18.82 -5.65 -4.84
C ARG A 88 18.91 -5.50 -3.30
N PRO A 89 18.71 -6.58 -2.52
CA PRO A 89 18.56 -6.51 -1.07
C PRO A 89 19.67 -5.73 -0.36
N TYR A 90 20.94 -6.05 -0.63
CA TYR A 90 22.12 -5.43 0.01
C TYR A 90 22.35 -3.95 -0.31
N ARG A 91 21.57 -3.34 -1.22
CA ARG A 91 21.67 -1.90 -1.53
C ARG A 91 20.60 -1.06 -0.84
N ASN A 92 19.69 -1.69 -0.11
CA ASN A 92 18.50 -1.05 0.46
C ASN A 92 18.41 -1.35 1.95
N VAL A 93 17.87 -0.38 2.71
CA VAL A 93 17.50 -0.63 4.11
C VAL A 93 16.41 -1.71 4.15
N GLN A 94 16.60 -2.71 5.01
CA GLN A 94 15.62 -3.75 5.30
C GLN A 94 14.92 -3.54 6.64
N ILE A 95 13.78 -4.21 6.82
CA ILE A 95 12.94 -4.08 8.01
C ILE A 95 13.63 -4.50 9.32
N SER A 96 14.71 -5.28 9.24
CA SER A 96 15.41 -5.90 10.37
C SER A 96 16.81 -5.35 10.62
N GLU A 97 17.26 -4.36 9.85
CA GLU A 97 18.64 -3.87 9.90
C GLU A 97 18.82 -2.64 10.79
N ASP A 98 17.74 -2.00 11.22
CA ASP A 98 17.74 -0.75 11.99
C ASP A 98 16.68 -0.81 13.09
N ASP A 99 17.09 -0.65 14.36
CA ASP A 99 16.20 -0.65 15.52
C ASP A 99 15.11 0.42 15.42
N THR A 100 15.40 1.56 14.80
CA THR A 100 14.40 2.62 14.56
C THR A 100 13.29 2.11 13.64
N VAL A 101 13.68 1.43 12.56
CA VAL A 101 12.75 0.84 11.60
C VAL A 101 11.97 -0.30 12.24
N ILE A 102 12.62 -1.18 13.02
CA ILE A 102 11.98 -2.28 13.74
C ILE A 102 10.93 -1.75 14.71
N ASN A 103 11.29 -0.76 15.54
CA ASN A 103 10.39 -0.18 16.52
C ASN A 103 9.20 0.53 15.86
N HIS A 104 9.44 1.23 14.75
CA HIS A 104 8.38 1.87 13.98
C HIS A 104 7.44 0.82 13.34
N LEU A 105 8.00 -0.22 12.72
CA LEU A 105 7.22 -1.31 12.14
C LEU A 105 6.39 -2.02 13.20
N ALA A 106 6.95 -2.31 14.38
CA ALA A 106 6.23 -2.89 15.51
C ALA A 106 5.02 -2.02 15.91
N LYS A 107 5.22 -0.70 16.01
CA LYS A 107 4.12 0.25 16.27
C LYS A 107 3.03 0.17 15.19
N MET A 108 3.40 0.12 13.92
CA MET A 108 2.44 0.05 12.80
C MET A 108 1.72 -1.29 12.71
N THR A 109 2.40 -2.41 13.00
CA THR A 109 1.74 -3.72 13.10
C THR A 109 0.75 -3.77 14.26
N ASN A 110 1.04 -3.13 15.40
CA ASN A 110 0.09 -3.01 16.51
C ASN A 110 -1.15 -2.21 16.10
N VAL A 111 -0.99 -1.12 15.34
CA VAL A 111 -2.13 -0.37 14.76
C VAL A 111 -2.96 -1.26 13.84
N PHE A 112 -2.32 -1.96 12.90
CA PHE A 112 -3.01 -2.88 11.98
C PHE A 112 -3.78 -3.99 12.71
N VAL A 113 -3.19 -4.57 13.76
CA VAL A 113 -3.84 -5.59 14.61
C VAL A 113 -5.00 -5.00 15.39
N ALA A 114 -4.86 -3.79 15.95
CA ALA A 114 -5.93 -3.11 16.67
C ALA A 114 -7.13 -2.80 15.75
N LEU A 115 -6.88 -2.54 14.46
CA LEU A 115 -7.91 -2.31 13.44
C LEU A 115 -8.56 -3.60 12.92
N LYS A 116 -8.14 -4.78 13.36
CA LYS A 116 -8.68 -6.06 12.87
C LYS A 116 -10.21 -6.16 12.91
N PRO A 117 -10.92 -5.77 14.00
CA PRO A 117 -12.39 -5.83 14.01
C PRO A 117 -13.01 -4.94 12.93
N TYR A 118 -12.48 -3.73 12.75
CA TYR A 118 -12.91 -2.81 11.70
C TYR A 118 -12.65 -3.39 10.30
N HIS A 119 -11.45 -3.95 10.06
CA HIS A 119 -11.13 -4.63 8.80
C HIS A 119 -12.08 -5.80 8.49
N GLN A 120 -12.51 -6.55 9.50
CA GLN A 120 -13.49 -7.63 9.33
C GLN A 120 -14.88 -7.11 8.97
N GLU A 121 -15.30 -6.00 9.56
CA GLU A 121 -16.57 -5.34 9.26
C GLU A 121 -16.60 -4.84 7.81
N ILE A 122 -15.63 -4.03 7.40
CA ILE A 122 -15.56 -3.50 6.02
C ILE A 122 -15.37 -4.63 5.00
N SER A 123 -14.64 -5.69 5.34
CA SER A 123 -14.53 -6.89 4.50
C SER A 123 -15.88 -7.56 4.29
N THR A 124 -16.69 -7.67 5.35
CA THR A 124 -18.05 -8.22 5.24
C THR A 124 -18.92 -7.34 4.35
N GLU A 125 -18.81 -6.01 4.48
CA GLU A 125 -19.55 -5.08 3.64
C GLU A 125 -19.14 -5.14 2.17
N TYR A 126 -17.84 -5.26 1.89
CA TYR A 126 -17.33 -5.49 0.53
C TYR A 126 -17.86 -6.81 -0.06
N GLN A 127 -17.81 -7.91 0.68
CA GLN A 127 -18.31 -9.20 0.19
C GLN A 127 -19.83 -9.19 -0.11
N ASN A 128 -20.60 -8.46 0.68
CA ASN A 128 -22.06 -8.42 0.54
C ASN A 128 -22.55 -7.37 -0.47
N LYS A 129 -21.89 -6.21 -0.54
CA LYS A 129 -22.37 -5.03 -1.28
C LYS A 129 -21.42 -4.53 -2.36
N GLY A 130 -20.18 -5.02 -2.40
CA GLY A 130 -19.13 -4.53 -3.30
C GLY A 130 -18.60 -3.14 -2.93
N TYR A 131 -18.83 -2.68 -1.70
CA TYR A 131 -18.37 -1.35 -1.27
C TYR A 131 -16.86 -1.30 -1.12
N LEU A 132 -16.29 -0.15 -1.46
CA LEU A 132 -14.87 0.11 -1.37
C LEU A 132 -14.40 0.01 0.08
N LEU A 133 -13.29 -0.68 0.31
CA LEU A 133 -12.60 -0.68 1.60
C LEU A 133 -11.90 0.65 1.89
N TRP A 134 -11.79 1.51 0.88
CA TRP A 134 -11.17 2.83 0.93
C TRP A 134 -12.20 3.87 0.52
N TYR A 135 -12.58 4.75 1.44
CA TYR A 135 -13.51 5.83 1.13
C TYR A 135 -12.74 6.98 0.45
N VAL A 136 -13.05 7.23 -0.82
CA VAL A 136 -12.56 8.44 -1.50
C VAL A 136 -13.48 9.58 -1.10
N VAL A 137 -13.01 10.47 -0.25
CA VAL A 137 -13.71 11.73 0.02
C VAL A 137 -13.50 12.62 -1.21
N PRO A 138 -14.57 12.98 -1.95
CA PRO A 138 -14.45 13.95 -3.03
C PRO A 138 -13.90 15.25 -2.43
N ALA A 139 -12.86 15.81 -3.06
CA ALA A 139 -12.38 17.14 -2.71
C ALA A 139 -13.57 18.10 -2.63
N SER A 140 -13.69 18.84 -1.51
CA SER A 140 -14.72 19.87 -1.43
C SER A 140 -14.47 20.87 -2.58
N PRO A 141 -15.51 21.46 -3.18
CA PRO A 141 -15.33 22.47 -4.23
C PRO A 141 -14.36 23.59 -3.84
N GLU A 142 -14.21 23.82 -2.53
CA GLU A 142 -13.38 24.86 -1.91
C GLU A 142 -11.90 24.49 -1.80
N SER A 143 -11.52 23.22 -1.96
CA SER A 143 -10.13 22.75 -1.77
C SER A 143 -9.31 22.71 -3.07
N ARG A 144 -9.81 23.26 -4.18
CA ARG A 144 -9.03 23.38 -5.42
C ARG A 144 -8.08 24.57 -5.31
N PRO A 145 -6.76 24.41 -5.59
CA PRO A 145 -5.87 25.55 -5.66
C PRO A 145 -6.38 26.53 -6.72
N GLN A 146 -6.49 27.81 -6.35
CA GLN A 146 -6.79 28.87 -7.32
C GLN A 146 -5.61 28.95 -8.29
N SER A 147 -5.91 28.83 -9.59
CA SER A 147 -4.97 28.92 -10.70
C SER A 147 -4.30 30.28 -10.78
#